data_AF-A0AA40V416-F1
#
_entry.id   AF-A0AA40V416-F1
#
_cell.length_a   1.000
_cell.length_b   1.000
_cell.length_c   1.000
_cell.angle_alpha   90.00
_cell.angle_beta   90.00
_cell.angle_gamma   90.00
#
_symmetry.space_group_name_H-M   'P 1'
#
loop_
_entity.id
_entity.type
_entity.pdbx_description
1 polymer ?
#
loop_
_entity_poly.entity_id
_entity_poly.type
_entity_poly.pdbx_seq_one_letter_code
_entity_poly.pdbx_strand_id
1 'polypeptide(L)' 'MQITIDTPYLTVQEFARRSGLSDRSIRREIEQGHYIIRPKVEGSKSAVLINMVHMAMEAADQAERMRQAGGNRSAQR' A
#
# COMPACT_ATOMS: atom_id res chain seq x y z
N MET A 1 7.91 10.85 12.24
CA MET A 1 8.00 9.39 12.03
C MET A 1 8.94 9.15 10.86
N GLN A 2 9.84 8.18 10.96
CA GLN A 2 10.72 7.79 9.86
C GLN A 2 10.38 6.35 9.46
N ILE A 3 10.04 6.13 8.18
CA ILE A 3 9.72 4.81 7.63
C ILE A 3 10.80 4.45 6.63
N THR A 4 11.47 3.31 6.85
CA THR A 4 12.44 2.74 5.91
C THR A 4 11.77 1.64 5.12
N ILE A 5 11.86 1.70 3.80
CA ILE A 5 11.28 0.71 2.88
C ILE A 5 12.45 0.02 2.16
N ASP A 6 12.59 -1.28 2.39
CA ASP A 6 13.65 -2.11 1.80
C ASP A 6 13.46 -2.27 0.29
N THR A 7 12.23 -2.53 -0.12
CA THR A 7 11.88 -2.86 -1.51
C THR A 7 10.72 -1.96 -1.96
N PRO A 8 10.99 -0.85 -2.68
CA PRO A 8 9.96 0.13 -3.03
C PRO A 8 8.92 -0.39 -4.04
N TYR A 9 9.25 -1.48 -4.75
CA TYR A 9 8.36 -2.13 -5.72
C TYR A 9 8.32 -3.64 -5.51
N LEU A 10 7.12 -4.21 -5.37
CA LEU A 10 6.93 -5.66 -5.26
C LEU A 10 6.13 -6.22 -6.42
N THR A 11 6.46 -7.43 -6.85
CA THR A 11 5.58 -8.18 -7.75
C THR A 11 4.28 -8.55 -7.04
N VAL A 12 3.20 -8.79 -7.79
CA VAL A 12 1.94 -9.28 -7.22
C VAL A 12 2.16 -10.57 -6.42
N GLN A 13 3.01 -11.48 -6.92
CA GLN A 13 3.31 -12.75 -6.25
C GLN A 13 4.00 -12.53 -4.89
N GLU A 14 4.99 -11.65 -4.81
CA GLU A 14 5.69 -11.38 -3.55
C GLU A 14 4.80 -10.61 -2.58
N PHE A 15 3.99 -9.67 -3.08
CA PHE A 15 3.00 -8.98 -2.26
C PHE A 15 1.94 -9.95 -1.71
N ALA A 16 1.45 -10.90 -2.52
CA ALA A 16 0.55 -11.95 -2.08
C ALA A 16 1.17 -12.80 -0.97
N ARG A 17 2.42 -13.22 -1.15
CA ARG A 17 3.16 -14.00 -0.15
C ARG A 17 3.32 -13.24 1.18
N ARG A 18 3.62 -11.93 1.14
CA ARG A 18 3.83 -11.11 2.35
C ARG A 18 2.53 -10.70 3.05
N SER A 19 1.49 -10.37 2.28
CA SER A 19 0.22 -9.87 2.81
C SER A 19 -0.77 -10.99 3.18
N GLY A 20 -0.60 -12.20 2.63
CA GLY A 20 -1.57 -13.29 2.74
C GLY A 20 -2.80 -13.13 1.82
N LEU A 21 -2.86 -12.07 1.01
CA LEU A 21 -3.93 -11.86 0.05
C LEU A 21 -3.74 -12.74 -1.20
N SER A 22 -4.86 -13.16 -1.80
CA SER A 22 -4.81 -13.87 -3.07
C SER A 22 -4.38 -12.95 -4.22
N ASP A 23 -3.66 -13.49 -5.20
CA ASP A 23 -3.26 -12.78 -6.42
C ASP A 23 -4.48 -12.16 -7.14
N ARG A 24 -5.61 -12.87 -7.18
CA ARG A 24 -6.88 -12.37 -7.72
C ARG A 24 -7.39 -11.13 -6.98
N SER A 25 -7.36 -11.15 -5.64
CA SER A 25 -7.81 -9.99 -4.85
C SER A 25 -6.92 -8.79 -5.12
N ILE A 26 -5.60 -8.99 -5.14
CA ILE A 26 -4.64 -7.92 -5.37
C ILE A 26 -4.82 -7.29 -6.75
N ARG A 27 -5.04 -8.09 -7.79
CA ARG A 27 -5.33 -7.57 -9.15
C ARG A 27 -6.61 -6.75 -9.20
N ARG A 28 -7.65 -7.18 -8.50
CA ARG A 28 -8.90 -6.42 -8.39
C ARG A 28 -8.68 -5.07 -7.71
N GLU A 29 -7.91 -5.01 -6.62
CA GLU A 29 -7.58 -3.76 -5.94
C GLU A 29 -6.77 -2.81 -6.85
N ILE A 30 -5.85 -3.36 -7.67
CA ILE A 30 -5.13 -2.59 -8.69
C ILE A 30 -6.09 -2.03 -9.74
N GLU A 31 -6.99 -2.85 -10.28
CA GLU A 31 -7.99 -2.44 -11.29
C GLU A 31 -8.95 -1.38 -10.75
N GLN A 32 -9.30 -1.46 -9.47
CA GLN A 32 -10.14 -0.47 -8.78
C GLN A 32 -9.38 0.81 -8.39
N GLY A 33 -8.06 0.85 -8.63
CA GLY A 33 -7.22 2.00 -8.32
C GLY A 33 -6.85 2.14 -6.84
N HIS A 34 -7.11 1.12 -6.02
CA HIS A 34 -6.71 1.10 -4.62
C HIS A 34 -5.21 0.87 -4.45
N TYR A 35 -4.57 0.13 -5.36
CA TYR A 35 -3.11 -0.06 -5.35
C TYR A 35 -2.46 0.64 -6.55
N ILE A 36 -1.50 1.52 -6.26
CA ILE A 36 -0.68 2.15 -7.30
C ILE A 36 0.39 1.15 -7.77
N ILE A 37 0.52 1.02 -9.09
CA ILE A 37 1.55 0.22 -9.72
C ILE A 37 2.55 1.10 -10.49
N ARG A 38 3.76 0.58 -10.70
CA ARG A 38 4.71 1.19 -11.63
C ARG A 38 4.09 1.21 -13.04
N PRO A 39 4.06 2.36 -13.73
CA PRO A 39 3.56 2.44 -15.09
C PRO A 39 4.24 1.41 -15.99
N LYS A 40 3.44 0.70 -16.77
CA LYS A 40 3.93 -0.25 -17.76
C LYS A 40 4.08 0.47 -19.10
N VAL A 41 5.17 0.19 -19.80
CA VAL A 41 5.30 0.53 -21.22
C VAL A 41 4.30 -0.32 -22.00
N GLU A 42 3.61 0.28 -22.96
CA GLU A 42 2.64 -0.41 -23.80
C GLU A 42 3.31 -1.59 -24.54
N GLY A 43 2.61 -2.72 -24.64
CA GLY A 43 3.16 -3.97 -25.19
C GLY A 43 4.19 -4.71 -24.30
N SER A 44 4.55 -4.16 -23.13
CA SER A 44 5.53 -4.78 -22.24
C SER A 44 4.99 -6.03 -21.50
N LYS A 45 5.76 -7.12 -21.60
CA LYS A 45 5.57 -8.36 -20.82
C LYS A 45 6.12 -8.26 -19.39
N SER A 46 6.61 -7.10 -18.97
CA SER A 46 7.13 -6.92 -17.61
C SER A 46 6.07 -7.21 -16.55
N ALA A 47 6.53 -7.76 -15.42
CA ALA A 47 5.69 -8.01 -14.25
C ALA A 47 5.01 -6.72 -13.76
N VAL A 48 3.82 -6.88 -13.19
CA VAL A 48 3.14 -5.78 -12.48
C VAL A 48 3.87 -5.56 -11.16
N LEU A 49 4.24 -4.31 -10.90
CA LEU A 49 5.00 -3.90 -9.73
C LEU A 49 4.18 -2.93 -8.87
N ILE A 50 3.81 -3.34 -7.68
CA ILE A 50 3.05 -2.55 -6.70
C ILE A 50 3.99 -1.58 -6.00
N ASN A 51 3.59 -0.32 -5.89
CA ASN A 51 4.35 0.74 -5.26
C ASN A 51 4.17 0.71 -3.73
N MET A 52 5.19 0.22 -3.02
CA MET A 52 5.15 0.08 -1.56
C MET A 52 5.27 1.40 -0.82
N VAL A 53 5.84 2.43 -1.46
CA VAL A 53 5.92 3.78 -0.87
C VAL A 53 4.52 4.35 -0.67
N HIS A 54 3.65 4.18 -1.67
CA HIS A 54 2.25 4.61 -1.57
C HIS A 54 1.53 3.91 -0.42
N MET A 55 1.64 2.58 -0.34
CA MET A 55 1.02 1.78 0.72
C MET A 55 1.50 2.22 2.12
N ALA A 56 2.80 2.47 2.27
CA ALA A 56 3.37 2.91 3.53
C ALA A 56 2.90 4.31 3.95
N MET A 57 2.82 5.25 2.99
CA MET A 57 2.29 6.59 3.24
C MET A 57 0.81 6.55 3.64
N GLU A 58 -0.01 5.76 2.96
CA GLU A 58 -1.42 5.62 3.31
C GLU A 58 -1.60 5.09 4.73
N ALA A 59 -0.86 4.04 5.09
CA ALA A 59 -0.88 3.47 6.43
C ALA A 59 -0.39 4.48 7.49
N ALA A 60 0.64 5.26 7.17
CA ALA A 60 1.16 6.32 8.02
C ALA A 60 0.11 7.40 8.31
N ASP A 61 -0.57 7.87 7.26
CA ASP A 61 -1.62 8.88 7.36
C ASP A 61 -2.80 8.37 8.19
N GLN A 62 -3.22 7.12 7.98
CA GLN A 62 -4.27 6.49 8.78
C GLN A 62 -3.89 6.42 10.27
N ALA A 63 -2.67 6.00 10.57
CA ALA A 63 -2.17 5.94 11.95
C ALA A 63 -2.12 7.32 12.60
N GLU A 64 -1.75 8.37 11.85
CA GLU A 64 -1.74 9.74 12.35
C GLU A 64 -3.14 10.28 12.64
N ARG A 65 -4.10 10.05 11.74
CA ARG A 65 -5.51 10.41 11.96
C ARG A 65 -6.06 9.76 13.24
N MET A 66 -5.74 8.49 13.47
CA MET A 66 -6.17 7.79 14.68
C MET A 66 -5.56 8.35 15.97
N ARG A 67 -4.27 8.72 15.95
CA ARG A 67 -3.62 9.38 17.10
C ARG A 67 -4.31 10.69 17.48
N GLN A 68 -4.62 11.52 16.48
CA GLN A 68 -5.31 12.80 16.70
C GLN A 68 -6.74 12.59 17.24
N ALA A 69 -7.48 11.61 16.70
CA ALA A 69 -8.83 11.28 17.16
C ALA A 69 -8.88 10.66 18.57
N GLY A 70 -7.82 9.98 19.01
CA GLY A 70 -7.67 9.48 20.38
C GLY A 70 -7.36 10.59 21.38
N GLY A 71 -6.45 11.52 21.02
CA GLY A 71 -6.08 12.66 21.85
C GLY A 71 -7.25 13.61 22.16
N ASN A 72 -8.13 13.84 21.18
CA ASN A 72 -9.35 14.65 21.39
C ASN A 72 -10.34 14.01 22.37
N ARG A 73 -10.43 12.67 22.40
CA ARG A 73 -11.34 11.96 23.31
C ARG A 73 -10.84 11.96 24.76
N SER A 74 -9.53 12.02 24.97
CA SER A 74 -8.94 12.20 26.31
C SER A 74 -9.03 13.64 26.83
N ALA A 75 -9.02 14.64 25.95
CA ALA A 75 -9.13 16.05 26.35
C ALA A 75 -10.57 16.49 26.70
N GLN A 76 -11.58 15.69 26.33
CA GLN A 76 -13.00 15.93 26.65
C GLN A 76 -13.50 15.21 27.92
N ARG A 77 -12.61 14.55 28.67
CA ARG A 77 -12.95 13.85 29.93
C ARG A 77 -12.38 14.58 31.14
#